data_AF-A0A060BP12-F1
#
_entry.id   AF-A0A060BP12-F1
#
_cell.length_a   1.000
_cell.length_b   1.000
_cell.length_c   1.000
_cell.angle_alpha   90.00
_cell.angle_beta   90.00
_cell.angle_gamma   90.00
#
_symmetry.space_group_name_H-M   'P 1'
#
loop_
_entity.id
_entity.type
_entity.pdbx_description
1 polymer ?
#
loop_
_entity_poly.entity_id
_entity_poly.type
_entity_poly.pdbx_seq_one_letter_code
_entity_poly.pdbx_strand_id
1 'polypeptide(L)'
;YSATVARAAADGHAIGNHSWAHSDFTTLGMDQVTGSLDATDDAIVAAGAPRPTMIRPPYGAQNAAVMSTLPSGARRESSGILTPRT
;
A
#
# COMPACT_ATOMS: atom_id res chain seq x y z
N TYR A 1 -17.42 1.82 -2.14
CA TYR A 1 -16.12 2.00 -2.82
C TYR A 1 -15.57 0.73 -3.47
N SER A 2 -16.03 -0.48 -3.10
CA SER A 2 -15.56 -1.74 -3.70
C SER A 2 -15.67 -1.76 -5.24
N ALA A 3 -16.78 -1.26 -5.80
CA ALA A 3 -16.98 -1.19 -7.25
C ALA A 3 -15.90 -0.34 -7.98
N THR A 4 -15.38 0.71 -7.35
CA THR A 4 -14.32 1.55 -7.94
C THR A 4 -12.99 0.83 -7.98
N VAL A 5 -12.64 0.13 -6.90
CA VAL A 5 -11.40 -0.66 -6.81
C VAL A 5 -11.42 -1.82 -7.80
N ALA A 6 -12.53 -2.57 -7.85
CA ALA A 6 -12.73 -3.65 -8.81
C ALA A 6 -12.59 -3.17 -10.26
N ARG A 7 -13.27 -2.06 -10.59
CA ARG A 7 -13.20 -1.46 -11.93
C ARG A 7 -11.77 -1.03 -12.27
N ALA A 8 -11.09 -0.34 -11.36
CA ALA A 8 -9.73 0.13 -11.60
C ALA A 8 -8.76 -1.03 -11.87
N ALA A 9 -8.89 -2.14 -11.12
CA ALA A 9 -8.11 -3.34 -11.37
C ALA A 9 -8.47 -4.01 -12.71
N ALA A 10 -9.76 -4.13 -13.03
CA ALA A 10 -10.22 -4.70 -14.30
C ALA A 10 -9.78 -3.88 -15.53
N ASP A 11 -9.69 -2.56 -15.38
CA ASP A 11 -9.20 -1.63 -16.40
C ASP A 11 -7.65 -1.65 -16.52
N GLY A 12 -6.95 -2.47 -15.72
CA GLY A 12 -5.50 -2.66 -15.79
C GLY A 12 -4.68 -1.63 -15.01
N HIS A 13 -5.30 -0.84 -14.13
CA HIS A 13 -4.56 0.09 -13.28
C HIS A 13 -3.86 -0.62 -12.12
N ALA A 14 -2.69 -0.10 -11.73
CA ALA A 14 -2.00 -0.55 -10.52
C ALA A 14 -2.77 -0.09 -9.27
N ILE A 15 -2.92 -1.00 -8.30
CA ILE A 15 -3.54 -0.74 -7.00
C ILE A 15 -2.47 -0.84 -5.91
N GLY A 16 -2.36 0.21 -5.09
CA GLY A 16 -1.38 0.32 -4.00
C GLY A 16 -2.03 0.55 -2.65
N ASN A 17 -1.31 0.21 -1.58
CA ASN A 17 -1.71 0.43 -0.20
C ASN A 17 -1.30 1.84 0.25
N HIS A 18 -2.21 2.57 0.89
CA HIS A 18 -1.99 3.90 1.45
C HIS A 18 -2.34 3.99 2.95
N SER A 19 -2.14 2.89 3.69
CA SER A 19 -2.56 2.67 5.08
C SER A 19 -4.08 2.59 5.28
N TRP A 20 -4.50 2.21 6.49
CA TRP A 20 -5.92 2.11 6.86
C TRP A 20 -6.52 3.47 7.23
N ALA A 21 -5.85 4.21 8.10
CA ALA A 21 -6.37 5.44 8.73
C ALA A 21 -5.56 6.69 8.37
N HIS A 22 -4.68 6.62 7.36
CA HIS A 22 -3.79 7.71 6.98
C HIS A 22 -2.90 8.20 8.14
N SER A 23 -2.49 7.29 9.03
CA SER A 23 -1.65 7.61 10.19
C SER A 23 -0.19 7.80 9.80
N ASP A 24 0.51 8.66 10.54
CA ASP A 24 1.96 8.79 10.41
C ASP A 24 2.66 7.55 10.99
N PHE A 25 3.12 6.66 10.10
CA PHE A 25 3.78 5.42 10.49
C PHE A 25 5.08 5.63 11.28
N THR A 26 5.72 6.79 11.19
CA THR A 26 6.94 7.06 11.98
C THR A 26 6.66 7.26 13.47
N THR A 27 5.39 7.46 13.83
CA THR A 27 4.93 7.64 15.22
C THR A 27 4.32 6.37 15.83
N LEU A 28 4.16 5.31 15.04
CA LEU A 28 3.48 4.07 15.44
C LEU A 28 4.46 2.96 15.80
N GLY A 29 4.00 2.05 16.67
CA GLY A 29 4.65 0.76 16.89
C GLY A 29 4.54 -0.15 15.67
N MET A 30 5.49 -1.07 15.51
CA MET A 30 5.57 -1.94 14.33
C MET A 30 4.30 -2.80 14.14
N ASP A 31 3.71 -3.32 15.22
CA ASP A 31 2.46 -4.10 15.14
C ASP A 31 1.28 -3.27 14.62
N GLN A 32 1.25 -1.97 14.94
CA GLN A 32 0.22 -1.06 14.45
C GLN A 32 0.42 -0.74 12.97
N VAL A 33 1.67 -0.62 12.52
CA VAL A 33 2.01 -0.46 11.09
C VAL A 33 1.57 -1.71 10.33
N THR A 34 1.97 -2.90 10.77
CA THR A 34 1.58 -4.17 10.13
C THR A 34 0.07 -4.34 10.10
N GLY A 35 -0.63 -4.12 11.22
CA GLY A 35 -2.08 -4.22 11.26
C GLY A 35 -2.81 -3.25 10.32
N SER A 36 -2.28 -2.03 10.17
CA SER A 36 -2.79 -1.05 9.20
C SER A 36 -2.58 -1.51 7.75
N LEU A 37 -1.44 -2.13 7.45
CA LEU A 37 -1.16 -2.66 6.11
C LEU A 37 -2.07 -3.84 5.78
N ASP A 38 -2.16 -4.81 6.68
CA ASP A 38 -2.94 -6.03 6.47
C ASP A 38 -4.43 -5.72 6.33
N ALA A 39 -4.99 -4.85 7.18
CA ALA A 39 -6.38 -4.45 7.08
C ALA A 39 -6.71 -3.78 5.72
N THR A 40 -5.81 -2.94 5.22
CA THR A 40 -5.98 -2.28 3.92
C THR A 40 -5.82 -3.27 2.76
N ASP A 41 -4.83 -4.15 2.81
CA ASP A 41 -4.63 -5.19 1.80
C ASP A 41 -5.86 -6.12 1.71
N ASP A 42 -6.37 -6.58 2.85
CA ASP A 42 -7.53 -7.45 2.94
C ASP A 42 -8.79 -6.75 2.39
N ALA A 43 -8.96 -5.46 2.67
CA ALA A 43 -10.07 -4.67 2.11
C ALA A 43 -9.97 -4.52 0.59
N ILE A 44 -8.75 -4.37 0.04
CA ILE A 44 -8.52 -4.29 -1.41
C ILE A 44 -8.84 -5.64 -2.08
N VAL A 45 -8.42 -6.76 -1.47
CA VAL A 45 -8.73 -8.11 -1.94
C VAL A 45 -10.23 -8.37 -1.89
N ALA A 46 -10.89 -8.04 -0.77
CA ALA A 46 -12.34 -8.16 -0.63
C ALA A 46 -13.11 -7.28 -1.63
N ALA A 47 -12.51 -6.18 -2.08
CA ALA A 47 -13.06 -5.33 -3.13
C ALA A 47 -12.87 -5.89 -4.55
N GLY A 48 -12.16 -7.01 -4.73
CA GLY A 48 -11.99 -7.69 -6.01
C GLY A 48 -10.72 -7.32 -6.79
N ALA A 49 -9.76 -6.63 -6.15
CA ALA A 49 -8.45 -6.38 -6.74
C ALA A 49 -7.39 -7.36 -6.20
N PRO A 50 -6.28 -7.59 -6.91
CA PRO A 50 -5.16 -8.36 -6.38
C PRO A 50 -4.59 -7.73 -5.10
N ARG A 51 -3.98 -8.56 -4.23
CA ARG A 51 -3.30 -8.05 -3.04
C ARG A 51 -2.19 -7.07 -3.46
N PRO A 52 -2.16 -5.84 -2.91
CA PRO A 52 -1.16 -4.85 -3.28
C PRO A 52 0.26 -5.36 -3.08
N THR A 53 1.14 -5.02 -4.02
CA THR A 53 2.58 -5.22 -3.88
C THR A 53 3.31 -3.89 -3.73
N MET A 54 2.58 -2.79 -3.51
CA MET A 54 3.09 -1.44 -3.59
C MET A 54 2.51 -0.60 -2.46
N ILE A 55 3.36 0.22 -1.83
CA ILE A 55 2.94 1.11 -0.76
C ILE A 55 3.44 2.54 -0.99
N ARG A 56 2.58 3.51 -0.70
CA ARG A 56 3.01 4.86 -0.30
C ARG A 56 2.56 5.09 1.14
N PRO A 57 3.46 5.36 2.09
CA PRO A 57 3.05 5.79 3.42
C PRO A 57 2.35 7.17 3.36
N PRO A 58 1.35 7.41 4.24
CA PRO A 58 0.79 8.74 4.47
C PRO A 58 1.89 9.79 4.67
N TYR A 59 1.69 10.98 4.10
CA TYR A 59 2.67 12.10 4.16
C TYR A 59 4.05 11.80 3.54
N GLY A 60 4.25 10.62 2.94
CA GLY A 60 5.60 10.13 2.60
C GLY A 60 6.45 9.78 3.82
N ALA A 61 5.83 9.65 5.00
CA ALA A 61 6.51 9.41 6.26
C ALA A 61 7.01 7.96 6.34
N GLN A 62 8.33 7.79 6.24
CA GLN A 62 9.00 6.49 6.30
C GLN A 62 10.33 6.61 7.05
N ASN A 63 10.66 5.58 7.84
CA ASN A 63 11.97 5.41 8.48
C ASN A 63 12.43 3.96 8.35
N ALA A 64 13.67 3.64 8.73
CA ALA A 64 14.20 2.28 8.56
C ALA A 64 13.31 1.18 9.19
N ALA A 65 12.68 1.48 10.33
CA ALA A 65 11.80 0.54 11.02
C ALA A 65 10.51 0.27 10.23
N VAL A 66 9.81 1.32 9.77
CA VAL A 66 8.61 1.22 8.91
C VAL A 66 8.90 0.43 7.63
N MET A 67 10.13 0.50 7.12
CA MET A 67 10.47 -0.22 5.91
C MET A 67 10.86 -1.67 6.15
N SER A 68 11.29 -2.00 7.36
CA SER A 68 11.59 -3.37 7.76
C SER A 68 10.32 -4.22 7.94
N THR A 69 9.16 -3.59 8.15
CA THR A 69 7.86 -4.27 8.28
C THR A 69 7.20 -4.60 6.96
N LEU A 70 7.73 -4.09 5.84
CA LEU A 70 7.14 -4.38 4.54
C LEU A 70 7.47 -5.80 4.10
N PRO A 71 6.48 -6.56 3.59
CA PRO A 71 6.72 -7.91 3.12
C PRO A 71 7.78 -7.93 2.01
N SER A 72 8.59 -8.98 2.01
CA SER A 72 9.66 -9.18 1.02
C SER A 72 9.05 -9.23 -0.38
N GLY A 73 9.12 -8.11 -1.12
CA GLY A 73 8.48 -7.95 -2.43
C GLY A 73 7.62 -6.70 -2.58
N ALA A 74 7.29 -6.02 -1.47
CA ALA A 74 6.61 -4.73 -1.51
C ALA A 74 7.51 -3.66 -2.14
N ARG A 75 7.08 -3.12 -3.28
CA ARG A 75 7.72 -2.05 -4.03
C ARG A 75 7.35 -0.71 -3.42
N ARG A 76 8.35 0.15 -3.29
CA ARG A 76 8.17 1.54 -2.87
C ARG A 76 7.85 2.38 -4.09
N GLU A 77 6.83 3.21 -4.00
CA GLU A 77 6.72 4.32 -4.93
C GLU A 77 7.47 5.51 -4.35
N SER A 78 8.72 5.68 -4.77
CA SER A 78 9.42 6.95 -4.63
C SER A 78 8.75 7.96 -5.55
N SER A 79 8.32 9.08 -5.00
CA SER A 79 7.72 10.18 -5.77
C SER A 79 8.62 10.57 -6.95
N GLY A 80 8.28 10.16 -8.17
CA GLY A 80 8.99 10.56 -9.40
C GLY A 80 9.04 9.47 -10.49
N ILE A 81 8.18 9.62 -11.50
CA ILE A 81 8.22 8.97 -12.82
C ILE A 81 8.32 7.44 -12.83
N LEU A 82 7.19 6.81 -13.18
CA LEU A 82 7.10 5.42 -13.57
C LEU A 82 7.90 5.23 -14.87
N THR A 83 9.11 4.64 -14.81
CA THR A 83 9.75 4.10 -16.03
C THR A 83 9.12 2.75 -16.36
N PRO A 84 8.57 2.55 -17.58
CA PRO A 84 8.15 1.24 -18.02
C PRO A 84 9.38 0.34 -18.17
N ARG A 85 9.34 -0.89 -17.65
CA ARG A 85 10.27 -1.93 -18.09
C ARG A 85 9.77 -2.47 -19.44
N THR A 86 10.53 -2.19 -20.50
CA THR A 86 10.69 -3.09 -21.64
C THR A 86 11.65 -4.21 -21.27
#